data_AF-A0A426Y1H4-F1
#
_entry.id   AF-A0A426Y1H4-F1
#
_cell.length_a   1.000
_cell.length_b   1.000
_cell.length_c   1.000
_cell.angle_alpha   90.00
_cell.angle_beta   90.00
_cell.angle_gamma   90.00
#
_symmetry.space_group_name_H-M   'P 1'
#
loop_
_entity.id
_entity.type
_entity.pdbx_description
1 polymer ?
#
loop_
_entity_poly.entity_id
_entity_poly.type
_entity_poly.pdbx_seq_one_letter_code
_entity_poly.pdbx_strand_id
1 'polypeptide(L)'
;ELSGIKVCEIVYHIKFNIDAFGWNKTPVKFELVTPDGHREKRSEIMESYRKRSHEWLQIHGGEFKLPEDMKKGEVEFGISETESHWWKGGMIFAGVSIKPKKDSTHN
;
A
#
# COMPACT_ATOMS: atom_id res chain seq x y z
N GLU A 1 20.11 6.23 25.79
CA GLU A 1 20.52 5.78 24.45
C GLU A 1 19.24 5.42 23.70
N LEU A 2 18.70 6.33 22.89
CA LEU A 2 17.46 6.10 22.16
C LEU A 2 17.82 5.37 20.88
N SER A 3 17.59 4.06 20.84
CA SER A 3 17.80 3.21 19.67
C SER A 3 17.01 3.77 18.48
N GLY A 4 17.69 4.08 17.38
CA GLY A 4 17.04 4.64 16.20
C GLY A 4 16.11 3.59 15.58
N ILE A 5 14.81 3.87 15.55
CA ILE A 5 13.85 3.08 14.76
C ILE A 5 13.57 3.88 13.51
N LYS A 6 13.84 3.30 12.33
CA LYS A 6 13.43 3.89 11.06
C LYS A 6 12.04 3.39 10.70
N VAL A 7 11.11 4.30 10.45
CA VAL A 7 9.78 3.95 9.93
C VAL A 7 9.82 4.03 8.41
N CYS A 8 9.38 2.98 7.73
CA CYS A 8 9.23 2.94 6.29
C CYS A 8 7.75 2.76 5.93
N GLU A 9 7.34 3.38 4.84
CA GLU A 9 6.01 3.19 4.26
C GLU A 9 6.12 2.55 2.87
N ILE A 10 5.15 1.69 2.57
CA ILE A 10 4.97 1.06 1.27
C ILE A 10 3.98 1.92 0.49
N VAL A 11 4.31 2.26 -0.75
CA VAL A 11 3.45 3.08 -1.62
C VAL A 11 3.30 2.41 -2.98
N TYR A 12 2.06 2.08 -3.32
CA TYR A 12 1.69 1.57 -4.63
C TYR A 12 1.44 2.74 -5.59
N HIS A 13 2.03 2.68 -6.78
CA HIS A 13 1.82 3.67 -7.83
C HIS A 13 0.90 3.09 -8.89
N ILE A 14 -0.33 3.61 -8.93
CA ILE A 14 -1.37 3.13 -9.83
C ILE A 14 -1.99 4.27 -10.62
N LYS A 15 -2.59 3.92 -11.76
CA LYS A 15 -3.46 4.81 -12.52
C LYS A 15 -4.67 4.01 -12.99
N PHE A 16 -5.81 4.66 -13.14
CA PHE A 16 -6.98 4.06 -13.77
C PHE A 16 -7.13 4.59 -15.18
N ASN A 17 -7.50 3.73 -16.13
CA ASN A 17 -7.99 4.17 -17.42
C ASN A 17 -9.33 4.88 -17.25
N ILE A 18 -9.68 5.73 -18.22
CA ILE A 18 -10.96 6.45 -18.21
C ILE A 18 -12.17 5.51 -18.22
N ASP A 19 -12.03 4.32 -18.82
CA ASP A 19 -13.02 3.27 -18.95
C ASP A 19 -12.91 2.18 -17.87
N ALA A 20 -12.07 2.39 -16.84
CA ALA A 20 -11.95 1.45 -15.73
C ALA A 20 -13.30 1.23 -15.03
N PHE A 21 -13.58 -0.02 -14.63
CA PHE A 21 -14.88 -0.46 -14.12
C PHE A 21 -14.76 -1.47 -12.97
N GLY A 22 -15.85 -1.63 -12.20
CA GLY A 22 -15.96 -2.67 -11.16
C GLY A 22 -15.43 -2.31 -9.76
N TRP A 23 -14.93 -1.08 -9.55
CA TRP A 23 -14.19 -0.67 -8.35
C TRP A 23 -15.04 -0.11 -7.19
N ASN A 24 -16.37 -0.12 -7.31
CA ASN A 24 -17.30 0.57 -6.41
C ASN A 24 -17.99 -0.29 -5.33
N LYS A 25 -17.79 -1.62 -5.36
CA LYS A 25 -18.50 -2.54 -4.44
C LYS A 25 -17.56 -3.36 -3.57
N THR A 26 -16.56 -4.00 -4.16
CA THR A 26 -15.66 -4.88 -3.41
C THR A 26 -14.36 -4.14 -3.11
N PRO A 27 -13.94 -4.08 -1.84
CA PRO A 27 -12.69 -3.48 -1.47
C PRO A 27 -11.51 -4.32 -1.97
N VAL A 28 -10.42 -3.64 -2.29
CA VAL A 28 -9.11 -4.25 -2.51
C VAL A 28 -8.42 -4.39 -1.15
N LYS A 29 -7.80 -5.56 -0.93
CA LYS A 29 -7.03 -5.87 0.27
C LYS A 29 -5.57 -5.54 0.05
N PHE A 30 -4.99 -4.86 1.02
CA PHE A 30 -3.57 -4.61 1.16
C PHE A 30 -3.09 -5.38 2.37
N GLU A 31 -2.09 -6.22 2.18
CA GLU A 31 -1.51 -7.03 3.25
C GLU A 31 -0.04 -6.64 3.42
N LEU A 32 0.41 -6.64 4.67
CA LEU A 32 1.79 -6.39 5.06
C LEU A 32 2.18 -7.38 6.15
N VAL A 33 3.32 -8.04 5.97
CA VAL A 33 4.02 -8.77 7.02
C VAL A 33 5.31 -8.02 7.31
N THR A 34 5.44 -7.53 8.53
CA THR A 34 6.60 -6.76 8.99
C THR A 34 7.76 -7.68 9.36
N PRO A 35 8.98 -7.14 9.52
CA PRO A 35 10.16 -7.95 9.84
C PRO A 35 10.09 -8.73 11.17
N ASP A 36 9.28 -8.27 12.12
CA ASP A 36 9.01 -8.96 13.39
C ASP A 36 7.86 -9.99 13.28
N GLY A 37 7.35 -10.21 12.08
CA GLY A 37 6.27 -11.17 11.79
C GLY A 37 4.87 -10.65 12.06
N HIS A 38 4.70 -9.39 12.46
CA HIS A 38 3.38 -8.79 12.62
C HIS A 38 2.68 -8.69 11.25
N ARG A 39 1.37 -8.95 11.24
CA ARG A 39 0.56 -8.97 10.02
C ARG A 39 -0.49 -7.89 10.09
N GLU A 40 -0.45 -6.98 9.12
CA GLU A 40 -1.45 -5.94 8.94
C GLU A 40 -2.26 -6.22 7.68
N LYS A 41 -3.57 -5.93 7.76
CA LYS A 41 -4.48 -6.01 6.62
C LYS A 41 -5.33 -4.75 6.58
N ARG A 42 -5.41 -4.12 5.41
CA ARG A 42 -6.31 -3.00 5.13
C ARG A 42 -7.17 -3.33 3.93
N SER A 43 -8.43 -2.95 3.98
CA SER A 43 -9.36 -3.06 2.86
C SER A 43 -9.81 -1.67 2.44
N GLU A 44 -9.85 -1.38 1.15
CA GLU A 44 -10.24 -0.06 0.63
C GLU A 44 -11.05 -0.17 -0.67
N ILE A 45 -12.16 0.58 -0.75
CA ILE A 45 -12.94 0.69 -1.99
C ILE A 45 -12.25 1.71 -2.91
N MET A 46 -11.87 1.27 -4.11
CA MET A 46 -11.00 2.04 -5.00
C MET A 46 -11.74 3.06 -5.87
N GLU A 47 -13.07 3.21 -5.74
CA GLU A 47 -13.88 4.07 -6.63
C GLU A 47 -13.50 5.56 -6.59
N SER A 48 -13.11 6.09 -5.42
CA SER A 48 -12.65 7.49 -5.31
C SER A 48 -11.36 7.73 -6.11
N TYR A 49 -10.45 6.76 -6.09
CA TYR A 49 -9.22 6.75 -6.88
C TYR A 49 -9.52 6.56 -8.37
N ARG A 50 -10.43 5.64 -8.72
CA ARG A 50 -10.86 5.40 -10.10
C ARG A 50 -11.43 6.66 -10.76
N LYS A 51 -12.20 7.47 -10.03
CA LYS A 51 -12.72 8.76 -10.52
C LYS A 51 -11.63 9.78 -10.87
N ARG A 52 -10.40 9.58 -10.37
CA ARG A 52 -9.21 10.39 -10.66
C ARG A 52 -8.36 9.75 -11.77
N SER A 53 -8.99 9.13 -12.77
CA SER A 53 -8.34 8.37 -13.86
C SER A 53 -7.36 9.16 -14.74
N HIS A 54 -7.31 10.49 -14.63
CA HIS A 54 -6.40 11.31 -15.41
C HIS A 54 -4.98 11.37 -14.83
N GLU A 55 -4.76 10.97 -13.58
CA GLU A 55 -3.49 11.14 -12.87
C GLU A 55 -2.94 9.85 -12.26
N TRP A 56 -1.64 9.89 -11.91
CA TRP A 56 -0.99 8.85 -11.13
C TRP A 56 -1.32 9.02 -9.65
N LEU A 57 -1.67 7.92 -9.00
CA LEU A 57 -2.13 7.88 -7.62
C LEU A 57 -1.13 7.11 -6.78
N GLN A 58 -0.85 7.65 -5.61
CA GLN A 58 -0.09 6.98 -4.55
C GLN A 58 -1.08 6.38 -3.57
N ILE A 59 -1.10 5.06 -3.49
CA ILE A 59 -1.93 4.33 -2.52
C ILE A 59 -1.01 3.82 -1.43
N HIS A 60 -1.25 4.26 -0.19
CA HIS A 60 -0.51 3.78 0.95
C HIS A 60 -0.72 2.27 1.12
N GLY A 61 0.33 1.49 1.36
CA GLY A 61 0.29 0.04 1.48
C GLY A 61 0.38 -0.48 2.90
N GLY A 62 0.90 0.34 3.82
CA GLY A 62 1.23 -0.06 5.18
C GLY A 62 2.57 0.52 5.60
N GLU A 63 2.84 0.46 6.90
CA GLU A 63 4.07 0.97 7.50
C GLU A 63 4.75 -0.14 8.28
N PHE A 64 6.08 -0.14 8.29
CA PHE A 64 6.86 -1.06 9.10
C PHE A 64 8.04 -0.36 9.72
N LYS A 65 8.47 -0.89 10.86
CA LYS A 65 9.63 -0.40 11.61
C LYS A 65 10.85 -1.25 11.29
N LEU A 66 11.98 -0.58 11.13
CA LEU A 66 13.30 -1.16 11.01
C LEU A 66 14.13 -0.73 12.23
N PRO A 67 14.29 -1.62 13.22
CA PRO A 67 15.26 -1.40 14.29
C PRO A 67 16.68 -1.29 13.73
N GLU A 68 17.49 -0.35 14.22
CA GLU A 68 18.88 -0.18 13.76
C GLU A 68 19.77 -1.42 13.98
N ASP A 69 19.47 -2.24 14.98
CA ASP A 69 20.17 -3.48 15.29
C ASP A 69 19.69 -4.68 14.43
N MET A 70 18.63 -4.50 13.63
CA MET A 70 18.11 -5.53 12.74
C MET A 70 19.03 -5.73 11.53
N LYS A 71 19.84 -6.79 11.59
CA LYS A 71 20.76 -7.17 10.49
C LYS A 71 20.05 -7.87 9.32
N LYS A 72 18.92 -8.53 9.59
CA LYS A 72 18.13 -9.30 8.62
C LYS A 72 16.66 -9.27 9.04
N GLY A 73 15.78 -9.21 8.06
CA GLY A 73 14.33 -9.25 8.22
C GLY A 73 13.68 -9.29 6.85
N GLU A 74 12.53 -9.92 6.75
CA GLU A 74 11.75 -10.00 5.51
C GLU A 74 10.51 -9.10 5.64
N VAL A 75 10.17 -8.42 4.56
CA VAL A 75 8.93 -7.65 4.46
C VAL A 75 8.15 -8.24 3.30
N GLU A 76 6.99 -8.79 3.60
CA GLU A 76 6.06 -9.26 2.58
C GLU A 76 4.94 -8.25 2.44
N PHE A 77 4.54 -7.91 1.21
CA PHE A 77 3.38 -7.07 0.98
C PHE A 77 2.65 -7.49 -0.27
N GLY A 78 1.34 -7.26 -0.27
CA GLY A 78 0.48 -7.67 -1.37
C GLY A 78 -0.72 -6.77 -1.55
N ILE A 79 -1.23 -6.75 -2.78
CA ILE A 79 -2.51 -6.18 -3.16
C ILE A 79 -3.35 -7.29 -3.80
N SER A 80 -4.55 -7.54 -3.28
CA SER A 80 -5.40 -8.63 -3.78
C SER A 80 -6.88 -8.29 -3.68
N GLU A 81 -7.66 -8.90 -4.56
CA GLU A 81 -9.11 -8.97 -4.43
C GLU A 81 -9.53 -10.35 -4.96
N THR A 82 -10.08 -11.19 -4.08
CA THR A 82 -10.39 -12.60 -4.40
C THR A 82 -11.79 -13.01 -3.94
N GLU A 83 -12.62 -12.08 -3.47
CA GLU A 83 -13.89 -12.40 -2.80
C GLU A 83 -15.11 -12.01 -3.62
N SER A 84 -14.92 -11.24 -4.70
CA SER A 84 -16.01 -10.82 -5.56
C SER A 84 -16.20 -11.73 -6.76
N HIS A 85 -17.47 -11.90 -7.12
CA HIS A 85 -17.87 -12.44 -8.42
C HIS A 85 -17.92 -11.33 -9.49
N TRP A 86 -17.35 -10.14 -9.22
CA TRP A 86 -17.47 -8.96 -10.06
C TRP A 86 -16.13 -8.64 -10.74
N TRP A 87 -16.15 -8.62 -12.06
CA TRP A 87 -14.99 -8.25 -12.86
C TRP A 87 -14.57 -6.80 -12.61
N LYS A 88 -13.26 -6.62 -12.41
CA LYS A 88 -12.60 -5.32 -12.31
C LYS A 88 -11.62 -5.19 -13.46
N GLY A 89 -11.54 -4.00 -14.04
CA GLY A 89 -10.69 -3.75 -15.20
C GLY A 89 -10.18 -2.32 -15.27
N GLY A 90 -9.13 -2.13 -16.07
CA GLY A 90 -8.58 -0.81 -16.40
C GLY A 90 -7.67 -0.18 -15.35
N MET A 91 -7.12 -0.97 -14.42
CA MET A 91 -6.04 -0.47 -13.54
C MET A 91 -4.68 -0.71 -14.20
N ILE A 92 -3.85 0.34 -14.23
CA ILE A 92 -2.44 0.30 -14.59
C ILE A 92 -1.63 0.31 -13.30
N PHE A 93 -0.74 -0.67 -13.16
CA PHE A 93 0.19 -0.78 -12.04
C PHE A 93 1.61 -0.42 -12.49
N ALA A 94 2.15 0.70 -12.02
CA ALA A 94 3.53 1.09 -12.37
C ALA A 94 4.57 0.38 -11.51
N GLY A 95 4.25 0.16 -10.23
CA GLY A 95 5.19 -0.45 -9.30
C GLY A 95 4.94 -0.04 -7.85
N VAL A 96 5.92 -0.34 -7.01
CA VAL A 96 5.89 -0.07 -5.57
C VAL A 96 7.16 0.66 -5.16
N SER A 97 7.02 1.64 -4.29
CA SER A 97 8.14 2.29 -3.60
C SER A 97 8.11 1.98 -2.11
N ILE A 98 9.29 1.74 -1.55
CA ILE A 98 9.51 1.70 -0.10
C ILE A 98 10.28 2.97 0.23
N LYS A 99 9.71 3.84 1.06
CA LYS A 99 10.35 5.12 1.40
C LYS A 99 10.40 5.33 2.92
N PRO A 100 11.46 5.97 3.46
CA PRO A 100 11.47 6.40 4.84
C PRO A 100 10.32 7.38 5.08
N LYS A 101 9.52 7.12 6.11
CA LYS A 101 8.53 8.08 6.60
C LYS A 101 9.28 9.09 7.45
N LYS A 102 9.30 10.36 7.05
CA LYS A 102 9.89 11.41 7.88
C LYS A 102 9.06 11.53 9.15
N ASP A 103 9.71 11.45 10.31
CA ASP A 103 9.06 11.76 11.57
C ASP A 103 8.51 13.18 11.49
N SER A 104 7.21 13.32 11.70
CA SER A 104 6.54 14.62 11.80
C SER A 104 6.79 15.26 13.17
N THR A 105 8.05 15.35 13.58
CA THR A 105 8.51 16.08 14.77
C THR A 105 9.35 17.28 14.33
N HIS A 106 8.65 18.29 13.81
CA HIS A 106 8.95 19.69 14.06
C HIS A 106 7.72 20.53 13.71
N ASN A 107 6.90 20.78 14.73
CA ASN A 107 6.15 22.02 14.94
C ASN A 107 6.06 22.25 16.45
#